data_AF-A0A0Q0AGI6-F1
#
_entry.id   AF-A0A0Q0AGI6-F1
#
_cell.length_a   1.000
_cell.length_b   1.000
_cell.length_c   1.000
_cell.angle_alpha   90.00
_cell.angle_beta   90.00
_cell.angle_gamma   90.00
#
_symmetry.space_group_name_H-M   'P 1'
#
loop_
_entity.id
_entity.type
_entity.pdbx_description
1 polymer ?
#
loop_
_entity_poly.entity_id
_entity_poly.type
_entity_poly.pdbx_seq_one_letter_code
_entity_poly.pdbx_strand_id
1 'polypeptide(L)'
;RNFIEELEVDEELAQVLVDEGFTSLEEIAYVPLEEMLNIDGFDEDIVNELRARAKDRLLTKAIATEEKLADAHPAEDLLSLEGMDKDLAMELAVRGVVTREDLAEQSIDDLLDIDGIDDDRAGKLIMAARAHWFE
;
A
#
# COMPACT_ATOMS: atom_id res chain seq x y z
N ARG A 1 -19.19 -7.60 -4.50
CA ARG A 1 -18.55 -6.56 -5.38
C ARG A 1 -17.04 -6.72 -5.51
N ASN A 2 -16.29 -7.05 -4.45
CA ASN A 2 -14.83 -7.14 -4.52
C ASN A 2 -14.33 -8.06 -5.67
N PHE A 3 -14.89 -9.28 -5.81
CA PHE A 3 -14.47 -10.19 -6.88
C PHE A 3 -14.84 -9.79 -8.32
N ILE A 4 -15.93 -9.03 -8.54
CA ILE A 4 -16.32 -8.59 -9.90
C ILE A 4 -15.22 -7.71 -10.49
N GLU A 5 -14.71 -6.76 -9.72
CA GLU A 5 -13.68 -5.81 -10.16
C GLU A 5 -12.27 -6.43 -10.13
N GLU A 6 -12.00 -7.27 -9.13
CA GLU A 6 -10.69 -7.91 -8.97
C GLU A 6 -10.48 -9.01 -10.01
N LEU A 7 -11.46 -9.89 -10.24
CA LEU A 7 -11.32 -11.04 -11.13
C LEU A 7 -11.95 -10.82 -12.51
N GLU A 8 -12.59 -9.68 -12.76
CA GLU A 8 -13.28 -9.37 -14.04
C GLU A 8 -14.32 -10.43 -14.41
N VAL A 9 -15.08 -10.87 -13.42
CA VAL A 9 -16.14 -11.87 -13.55
C VAL A 9 -17.51 -11.22 -13.49
N ASP A 10 -18.54 -11.92 -13.95
CA ASP A 10 -19.90 -11.45 -13.79
C ASP A 10 -20.39 -11.56 -12.32
N GLU A 11 -21.57 -10.99 -12.07
CA GLU A 11 -22.16 -10.96 -10.73
C GLU A 11 -22.60 -12.35 -10.25
N GLU A 12 -22.98 -13.24 -11.17
CA GLU A 12 -23.41 -14.60 -10.85
C GLU A 12 -22.24 -15.44 -10.34
N LEU A 13 -21.12 -15.43 -11.06
CA LEU A 13 -19.90 -16.13 -10.66
C LEU A 13 -19.30 -15.55 -9.38
N ALA A 14 -19.32 -14.23 -9.22
CA ALA A 14 -18.88 -13.58 -7.99
C ALA A 14 -19.75 -13.96 -6.77
N GLN A 15 -21.06 -14.16 -6.96
CA GLN A 15 -21.95 -14.58 -5.89
C GLN A 15 -21.67 -16.03 -5.48
N VAL A 16 -21.45 -16.94 -6.45
CA VAL A 16 -21.08 -18.33 -6.18
C VAL A 16 -19.81 -18.41 -5.32
N LEU A 17 -18.77 -17.64 -5.66
CA LEU A 17 -17.53 -17.60 -4.86
C LEU A 17 -17.78 -17.17 -3.41
N VAL A 18 -18.66 -16.19 -3.19
CA VAL A 18 -19.01 -15.71 -1.84
C VAL A 18 -19.84 -16.75 -1.08
N ASP A 19 -20.76 -17.43 -1.77
CA ASP A 19 -21.63 -18.45 -1.18
C ASP A 19 -20.84 -19.70 -0.75
N GLU A 20 -19.79 -20.06 -1.50
CA GLU A 20 -18.81 -21.09 -1.13
C GLU A 20 -17.83 -20.63 -0.03
N GLY A 21 -17.90 -19.36 0.38
CA GLY A 21 -17.16 -18.82 1.51
C GLY A 21 -15.78 -18.26 1.17
N PHE A 22 -15.45 -18.05 -0.11
CA PHE A 22 -14.23 -17.35 -0.48
C PHE A 22 -14.29 -15.88 -0.04
N THR A 23 -13.24 -15.44 0.63
CA THR A 23 -13.13 -14.08 1.16
C THR A 23 -11.98 -13.29 0.55
N SER A 24 -11.01 -13.97 -0.09
CA SER A 24 -9.81 -13.33 -0.61
C SER A 24 -9.32 -13.91 -1.94
N LEU A 25 -8.45 -13.15 -2.62
CA LEU A 25 -7.82 -13.59 -3.88
C LEU A 25 -6.78 -14.69 -3.65
N GLU A 26 -6.15 -14.70 -2.48
CA GLU A 26 -5.17 -15.71 -2.08
C GLU A 26 -5.83 -17.10 -1.97
N GLU A 27 -7.03 -17.17 -1.38
CA GLU A 27 -7.78 -18.42 -1.32
C GLU A 27 -8.04 -18.95 -2.73
N ILE A 28 -8.55 -18.10 -3.63
CA ILE A 28 -8.81 -18.49 -5.02
C ILE A 28 -7.51 -18.91 -5.73
N ALA A 29 -6.42 -18.17 -5.56
CA ALA A 29 -5.15 -18.44 -6.23
C ALA A 29 -4.50 -19.78 -5.79
N TYR A 30 -4.66 -20.17 -4.53
CA TYR A 30 -3.86 -21.22 -3.89
C TYR A 30 -4.65 -22.44 -3.40
N VAL A 31 -5.98 -22.38 -3.30
CA VAL A 31 -6.82 -23.54 -2.98
C VAL A 31 -6.59 -24.67 -4.00
N PRO A 32 -6.64 -25.95 -3.56
CA PRO A 32 -6.52 -27.10 -4.46
C PRO A 32 -7.52 -27.02 -5.62
N LEU A 33 -7.07 -27.40 -6.82
CA LEU A 33 -7.90 -27.36 -8.02
C LEU A 33 -9.15 -28.24 -7.86
N GLU A 34 -9.01 -29.39 -7.18
CA GLU A 34 -10.09 -30.31 -6.88
C GLU A 34 -11.19 -29.69 -6.00
N GLU A 35 -10.85 -28.79 -5.07
CA GLU A 35 -11.83 -28.11 -4.22
C GLU A 35 -12.64 -27.09 -5.04
N MET A 36 -11.96 -26.35 -5.91
CA MET A 36 -12.61 -25.40 -6.83
C MET A 36 -13.52 -26.11 -7.85
N LEU A 37 -13.13 -27.29 -8.33
CA LEU A 37 -13.93 -28.11 -9.25
C LEU A 37 -15.18 -28.74 -8.60
N ASN A 38 -15.25 -28.78 -7.27
CA ASN A 38 -16.45 -29.28 -6.58
C ASN A 38 -17.57 -28.23 -6.52
N ILE A 39 -17.29 -26.98 -6.89
CA ILE A 39 -18.25 -25.89 -6.93
C ILE A 39 -19.17 -26.07 -8.14
N ASP A 40 -20.49 -25.97 -7.92
CA ASP A 40 -21.45 -26.14 -9.00
C ASP A 40 -21.31 -25.02 -10.04
N GLY A 41 -21.27 -25.40 -11.32
CA GLY A 41 -21.06 -24.46 -12.44
C GLY A 41 -19.59 -24.12 -12.75
N PHE A 42 -18.62 -24.69 -12.02
CA PHE A 42 -17.19 -24.50 -12.30
C PHE A 42 -16.64 -25.67 -13.12
N ASP A 43 -15.85 -25.35 -14.15
CA ASP A 43 -15.08 -26.33 -14.90
C ASP A 43 -13.58 -26.01 -14.83
N GLU A 44 -12.75 -26.90 -15.38
CA GLU A 44 -11.29 -26.77 -15.32
C GLU A 44 -10.79 -25.50 -16.01
N ASP A 45 -11.48 -25.04 -17.06
CA ASP A 45 -11.10 -23.83 -17.80
C ASP A 45 -11.39 -22.58 -16.96
N ILE A 46 -12.60 -22.49 -16.38
CA ILE A 46 -13.02 -21.41 -15.48
C ILE A 46 -12.11 -21.34 -14.26
N VAL A 47 -11.84 -22.48 -13.61
CA VAL A 47 -10.99 -22.53 -12.42
C VAL A 47 -9.58 -22.05 -12.73
N ASN A 48 -8.98 -22.53 -13.81
CA ASN A 48 -7.64 -22.10 -14.20
C ASN A 48 -7.58 -20.61 -14.54
N GLU A 49 -8.61 -20.08 -15.21
CA GLU A 49 -8.72 -18.66 -15.53
C GLU A 49 -8.85 -17.79 -14.27
N LEU A 50 -9.76 -18.15 -13.34
CA LEU A 50 -9.92 -17.46 -12.05
C LEU A 50 -8.61 -17.44 -11.27
N ARG A 51 -7.89 -18.57 -11.22
CA ARG A 51 -6.60 -18.68 -10.54
C ARG A 51 -5.52 -17.82 -11.18
N ALA A 52 -5.46 -17.79 -12.50
CA ALA A 52 -4.52 -16.95 -13.24
C ALA A 52 -4.77 -15.47 -12.93
N ARG A 53 -6.02 -15.02 -13.06
CA ARG A 53 -6.41 -13.63 -12.76
C ARG A 53 -6.16 -13.25 -11.30
N ALA A 54 -6.48 -14.14 -10.36
CA ALA A 54 -6.20 -13.92 -8.94
C ALA A 54 -4.70 -13.70 -8.69
N LYS A 55 -3.84 -14.55 -9.27
CA LYS A 55 -2.39 -14.42 -9.15
C LYS A 55 -1.86 -13.15 -9.80
N ASP A 56 -2.35 -12.81 -10.99
CA ASP A 56 -1.95 -11.59 -11.68
C ASP A 56 -2.31 -10.35 -10.86
N ARG A 57 -3.50 -10.33 -10.25
CA ARG A 57 -3.93 -9.23 -9.38
C ARG A 57 -3.12 -9.13 -8.10
N LEU A 58 -2.81 -10.26 -7.47
CA LEU A 58 -1.92 -10.30 -6.32
C LEU A 58 -0.52 -9.79 -6.67
N LEU A 59 -0.01 -10.14 -7.86
CA LEU A 59 1.26 -9.64 -8.35
C LEU A 59 1.22 -8.13 -8.62
N THR A 60 0.19 -7.63 -9.31
CA THR A 60 0.03 -6.19 -9.53
C THR A 60 -0.07 -5.42 -8.23
N LYS A 61 -0.82 -5.95 -7.24
CA LYS A 61 -0.90 -5.35 -5.90
C LYS A 61 0.44 -5.35 -5.18
N ALA A 62 1.21 -6.44 -5.28
CA ALA A 62 2.53 -6.53 -4.71
C ALA A 62 3.49 -5.50 -5.34
N ILE A 63 3.49 -5.38 -6.67
CA ILE A 63 4.30 -4.40 -7.41
C ILE A 63 3.87 -2.97 -7.04
N ALA A 64 2.57 -2.66 -7.05
CA ALA A 64 2.09 -1.33 -6.67
C ALA A 64 2.42 -0.98 -5.21
N THR A 65 2.51 -1.98 -4.33
CA THR A 65 2.96 -1.80 -2.95
C THR A 65 4.47 -1.57 -2.89
N GLU A 66 5.25 -2.33 -3.67
CA GLU A 66 6.70 -2.17 -3.78
C GLU A 66 7.08 -0.83 -4.42
N GLU A 67 6.39 -0.36 -5.46
CA GLU A 67 6.59 0.95 -6.08
C GLU A 67 6.29 2.07 -5.08
N LYS A 68 5.19 1.97 -4.33
CA LYS A 68 4.91 2.92 -3.24
C LYS A 68 5.99 2.91 -2.15
N LEU A 69 6.57 1.75 -1.83
CA LEU A 69 7.67 1.64 -0.89
C LEU A 69 8.99 2.16 -1.47
N ALA A 70 9.22 1.97 -2.77
CA ALA A 70 10.38 2.49 -3.49
C ALA A 70 10.33 4.02 -3.58
N ASP A 71 9.15 4.60 -3.83
CA ASP A 71 8.91 6.04 -3.78
C ASP A 71 8.93 6.59 -2.33
N ALA A 72 8.62 5.76 -1.33
CA ALA A 72 8.69 6.10 0.09
C ALA A 72 10.09 5.93 0.72
N HIS A 73 11.16 6.08 -0.06
CA HIS A 73 12.52 6.17 0.50
C HIS A 73 12.90 7.63 0.73
N PRO A 74 13.12 8.08 1.97
CA PRO A 74 13.49 9.46 2.26
C PRO A 74 14.80 9.81 1.55
N ALA A 75 14.80 10.96 0.88
CA ALA A 75 15.96 11.49 0.20
C ALA A 75 17.09 11.86 1.18
N GLU A 76 18.32 11.93 0.68
CA GLU A 76 19.50 12.19 1.50
C GLU A 76 19.45 13.58 2.17
N ASP A 77 18.80 14.55 1.53
CA ASP A 77 18.60 15.90 2.08
C ASP A 77 17.64 15.91 3.29
N LEU A 78 16.60 15.07 3.28
CA LEU A 78 15.72 14.85 4.42
C LEU A 78 16.45 14.12 5.54
N LEU A 79 17.18 13.04 5.21
CA LEU A 79 17.95 12.23 6.17
C LEU A 79 19.09 13.01 6.84
N SER A 80 19.67 14.00 6.15
CA SER A 80 20.77 14.83 6.66
C SER A 80 20.32 16.05 7.46
N LEU A 81 19.00 16.27 7.62
CA LEU A 81 18.49 17.35 8.46
C LEU A 81 18.89 17.19 9.92
N GLU A 82 19.24 18.31 10.54
CA GLU A 82 19.55 18.35 11.96
C GLU A 82 18.31 17.97 12.79
N GLY A 83 18.44 16.94 13.62
CA GLY A 83 17.34 16.42 14.46
C GLY A 83 16.47 15.36 13.78
N MET A 84 16.72 15.04 12.51
CA MET A 84 16.09 13.93 11.81
C MET A 84 16.71 12.60 12.25
N ASP A 85 15.87 11.59 12.46
CA ASP A 85 16.31 10.21 12.60
C ASP A 85 15.79 9.35 11.45
N LYS A 86 16.40 8.19 11.25
CA LYS A 86 16.09 7.34 10.10
C LYS A 86 14.67 6.78 10.18
N ASP A 87 14.19 6.44 11.37
CA ASP A 87 12.87 5.81 11.54
C ASP A 87 11.77 6.82 11.23
N LEU A 88 11.91 8.06 11.72
CA LEU A 88 11.04 9.18 11.42
C LEU A 88 11.08 9.57 9.93
N ALA A 89 12.26 9.61 9.31
CA ALA A 89 12.37 9.92 7.89
C ALA A 89 11.63 8.88 7.02
N MET A 90 11.69 7.60 7.39
CA MET A 90 10.93 6.54 6.70
C MET A 90 9.42 6.71 6.93
N GLU A 91 9.02 7.04 8.16
CA GLU A 91 7.62 7.27 8.54
C GLU A 91 7.02 8.49 7.81
N LEU A 92 7.82 9.55 7.60
CA LEU A 92 7.50 10.71 6.76
C LEU A 92 7.40 10.32 5.28
N ALA A 93 8.33 9.53 4.76
CA ALA A 93 8.34 9.12 3.36
C ALA A 93 7.13 8.22 3.02
N VAL A 94 6.68 7.36 3.95
CA VAL A 94 5.43 6.60 3.80
C VAL A 94 4.20 7.51 3.73
N ARG A 95 4.25 8.69 4.35
CA ARG A 95 3.21 9.74 4.25
C ARG A 95 3.38 10.64 3.02
N GLY A 96 4.35 10.35 2.15
CA GLY A 96 4.62 11.13 0.93
C GLY A 96 5.55 12.33 1.15
N VAL A 97 6.14 12.47 2.34
CA VAL A 97 7.14 13.50 2.65
C VAL A 97 8.53 12.90 2.45
N VAL A 98 9.07 13.03 1.25
CA VAL A 98 10.26 12.29 0.82
C VAL A 98 11.52 13.16 0.88
N THR A 99 11.40 14.45 0.61
CA THR A 99 12.51 15.40 0.52
C THR A 99 12.48 16.45 1.63
N ARG A 100 13.57 17.20 1.78
CA ARG A 100 13.60 18.35 2.70
C ARG A 100 12.53 19.38 2.33
N GLU A 101 12.28 19.59 1.05
CA GLU A 101 11.27 20.56 0.58
C GLU A 101 9.86 20.12 0.97
N ASP A 102 9.52 18.83 0.79
CA ASP A 102 8.23 18.30 1.19
C ASP A 102 7.96 18.50 2.69
N LEU A 103 9.01 18.35 3.52
CA LEU A 103 8.93 18.61 4.95
C LEU A 103 8.78 20.11 5.26
N ALA A 104 9.44 20.98 4.49
CA ALA A 104 9.30 22.43 4.64
C ALA A 104 7.87 22.92 4.33
N GLU A 105 7.12 22.19 3.52
CA GLU A 105 5.70 22.48 3.22
C GLU A 105 4.74 22.01 4.31
N GLN A 106 5.16 21.12 5.22
CA GLN A 106 4.29 20.60 6.29
C GLN A 106 3.99 21.62 7.39
N SER A 107 2.90 21.37 8.13
CA SER A 107 2.56 22.06 9.37
C SER A 107 2.93 21.24 10.61
N ILE A 108 2.97 21.89 11.78
CA ILE A 108 3.21 21.19 13.06
C ILE A 108 2.11 20.16 13.30
N ASP A 109 0.85 20.51 13.03
CA ASP A 109 -0.30 19.63 13.22
C ASP A 109 -0.17 18.34 12.39
N ASP A 110 0.33 18.43 11.15
CA ASP A 110 0.52 17.26 10.28
C ASP A 110 1.58 16.29 10.84
N LEU A 111 2.59 16.82 11.54
CA LEU A 111 3.64 16.03 12.15
C LEU A 111 3.25 15.44 13.52
N LEU A 112 2.29 16.05 14.22
CA LEU A 112 1.79 15.56 15.52
C LEU A 112 1.02 14.24 15.41
N ASP A 113 0.55 13.88 14.21
CA ASP A 113 -0.05 12.57 13.92
C ASP A 113 0.99 11.42 13.84
N ILE A 114 2.27 11.73 14.02
CA ILE A 114 3.37 10.75 14.02
C ILE A 114 3.78 10.41 15.45
N ASP A 115 3.80 9.12 15.77
CA ASP A 115 4.22 8.63 17.08
C ASP A 115 5.65 9.08 17.41
N GLY A 116 5.83 9.73 18.57
CA GLY A 116 7.14 10.19 19.04
C GLY A 116 7.55 11.58 18.56
N ILE A 117 6.64 12.34 17.96
CA ILE A 117 6.79 13.77 17.70
C ILE A 117 5.95 14.58 18.70
N ASP A 118 6.56 15.62 19.28
CA ASP A 118 5.88 16.68 20.02
C ASP A 118 5.97 18.01 19.26
N ASP A 119 5.20 19.01 19.69
CA ASP A 119 5.12 20.33 19.04
C ASP A 119 6.51 20.98 18.86
N ASP A 120 7.36 20.88 19.88
CA ASP A 120 8.70 21.46 19.89
C ASP A 120 9.62 20.79 18.86
N ARG A 121 9.55 19.47 18.75
CA ARG A 121 10.32 18.68 17.78
C ARG A 121 9.82 18.92 16.35
N ALA A 122 8.51 18.89 16.14
CA ALA A 122 7.89 19.20 14.85
C ALA A 122 8.31 20.60 14.36
N GLY A 123 8.18 21.60 15.22
CA GLY A 123 8.56 22.98 14.89
C GLY A 123 10.04 23.12 14.53
N LYS A 124 10.94 22.45 15.26
CA LYS A 124 12.38 22.46 14.95
C LYS A 124 12.70 21.80 13.61
N LEU A 125 12.10 20.66 13.31
CA LEU A 125 12.31 19.94 12.06
C LEU A 125 11.83 20.75 10.86
N ILE A 126 10.63 21.35 10.94
CA ILE A 126 10.08 22.21 9.88
C ILE A 126 10.93 23.47 9.70
N MET A 127 11.38 24.10 10.79
CA MET A 127 12.26 25.27 10.72
C MET A 127 13.62 24.93 10.11
N ALA A 128 14.21 23.79 10.50
CA ALA A 128 15.46 23.29 9.91
C ALA A 128 15.29 22.98 8.42
N ALA A 129 14.15 22.39 8.05
CA ALA A 129 13.80 22.14 6.66
C ALA A 129 13.62 23.43 5.86
N ARG A 130 13.07 24.51 6.44
CA ARG A 130 12.88 25.82 5.79
C ARG A 130 14.12 26.71 5.78
N ALA A 131 15.20 26.34 6.47
CA ALA A 131 16.35 27.21 6.66
C ALA A 131 16.96 27.71 5.33
N HIS A 132 16.95 26.89 4.28
CA HIS A 132 17.45 27.25 2.95
C HIS A 132 16.59 28.30 2.22
N TRP A 133 15.34 28.52 2.63
CA TRP A 133 14.51 29.60 2.07
C TRP A 133 14.89 30.97 2.62
N PHE A 134 15.67 31.02 3.71
CA PHE A 134 16.08 32.24 4.39
C PHE A 134 17.57 32.59 4.17
N GLU A 135 18.28 31.80 3.35
CA GLU A 135 19.67 32.03 2.93
C GLU A 135 19.80 32.83 1.62
#